data_AF-A0A016V3U1-F1
#
_entry.id   AF-A0A016V3U1-F1
#
_cell.length_a   1.000
_cell.length_b   1.000
_cell.length_c   1.000
_cell.angle_alpha   90.00
_cell.angle_beta   90.00
_cell.angle_gamma   90.00
#
_symmetry.space_group_name_H-M   'P 1'
#
loop_
_entity.id
_entity.type
_entity.pdbx_description
1 polymer ?
#
loop_
_entity_poly.entity_id
_entity_poly.type
_entity_poly.pdbx_seq_one_letter_code
_entity_poly.pdbx_strand_id
1 'polypeptide(L)'
;MGAVIGHEIMHGFDNEGVLFDENGNHRRSWLPDEFYNQFHERTSCLVKIYNDSEPSIEDLKVDGIKTLSENIADNEGVKLALKVTS
;
A
#
# COMPACT_ATOMS: atom_id res chain seq x y z
N MET A 1 0.26 18.32 -5.30
CA MET A 1 1.00 17.60 -6.36
C MET A 1 1.98 16.58 -5.79
N GLY A 2 2.73 16.87 -4.72
CA GLY A 2 3.64 15.89 -4.10
C GLY A 2 2.98 14.59 -3.61
N ALA A 3 1.77 14.64 -3.04
CA ALA A 3 1.06 13.45 -2.58
C ALA A 3 0.69 12.47 -3.70
N VAL A 4 0.26 12.97 -4.87
CA VAL A 4 -0.06 12.13 -6.04
C VAL A 4 1.20 11.46 -6.56
N ILE A 5 2.31 12.21 -6.69
CA ILE A 5 3.59 11.63 -7.11
C ILE A 5 4.05 10.57 -6.10
N GLY A 6 3.91 10.83 -4.80
CA GLY A 6 4.22 9.86 -3.75
C GLY A 6 3.36 8.59 -3.85
N HIS A 7 2.07 8.74 -4.11
CA HIS A 7 1.13 7.64 -4.32
C HIS A 7 1.57 6.74 -5.50
N GLU A 8 1.82 7.32 -6.67
CA GLU A 8 2.24 6.55 -7.86
C GLU A 8 3.60 5.87 -7.67
N ILE A 9 4.53 6.50 -6.94
CA ILE A 9 5.80 5.85 -6.57
C ILE A 9 5.55 4.65 -5.65
N MET A 10 4.62 4.78 -4.71
CA MET A 10 4.32 3.73 -3.74
C MET A 10 3.61 2.53 -4.33
N HIS A 11 2.96 2.63 -5.49
CA HIS A 11 2.49 1.45 -6.23
C HIS A 11 3.61 0.49 -6.61
N GLY A 12 4.83 0.97 -6.83
CA GLY A 12 6.00 0.11 -7.02
C GLY A 12 6.38 -0.71 -5.77
N PHE A 13 5.84 -0.36 -4.60
CA PHE A 13 6.17 -0.95 -3.30
C PHE A 13 4.92 -1.35 -2.48
N ASP A 14 3.75 -1.43 -3.12
CA ASP A 14 2.54 -1.95 -2.49
C ASP A 14 2.53 -3.48 -2.49
N ASN A 15 1.42 -4.11 -2.06
CA ASN A 15 1.35 -5.57 -1.93
C ASN A 15 1.51 -6.34 -3.25
N GLU A 16 1.30 -5.72 -4.41
CA GLU A 16 1.57 -6.30 -5.72
C GLU A 16 2.92 -5.83 -6.26
N GLY A 17 3.23 -4.54 -6.12
CA GLY A 17 4.47 -3.92 -6.58
C GLY A 17 5.73 -4.59 -6.02
N VAL A 18 5.71 -4.98 -4.74
CA VAL A 18 6.85 -5.68 -4.10
C VAL A 18 7.15 -7.07 -4.70
N LEU A 19 6.33 -7.57 -5.61
CA LEU A 19 6.59 -8.82 -6.33
C LEU A 19 7.38 -8.61 -7.62
N PHE A 20 7.54 -7.35 -8.06
CA PHE A 20 8.26 -6.98 -9.27
C PHE A 20 9.63 -6.38 -8.94
N ASP A 21 10.66 -6.78 -9.69
CA ASP A 21 12.00 -6.21 -9.58
C ASP A 21 12.12 -4.86 -10.31
N GLU A 22 13.29 -4.23 -10.27
CA GLU A 22 13.53 -2.91 -10.86
C GLU A 22 13.34 -2.84 -12.38
N ASN A 23 13.31 -3.99 -13.05
CA ASN A 23 13.09 -4.09 -14.49
C ASN A 23 11.62 -4.45 -14.82
N GLY A 24 10.76 -4.57 -13.80
CA GLY A 24 9.37 -4.97 -13.94
C GLY A 24 9.18 -6.47 -14.12
N ASN A 25 10.16 -7.31 -13.76
CA ASN A 25 9.96 -8.76 -13.80
C ASN A 25 9.31 -9.23 -12.50
N HIS A 26 8.28 -10.07 -12.59
CA HIS A 26 7.68 -10.71 -11.43
C HIS A 26 8.66 -11.72 -10.80
N ARG A 27 9.40 -11.29 -9.77
CA ARG A 27 10.53 -12.01 -9.20
C ARG A 27 10.63 -11.82 -7.70
N ARG A 28 9.65 -12.30 -6.91
CA ARG A 28 9.61 -12.27 -5.43
C ARG A 28 10.95 -12.49 -4.71
N SER A 29 11.86 -13.31 -5.24
CA SER A 29 13.18 -13.56 -4.64
C SER A 29 14.16 -12.36 -4.65
N TRP A 30 13.77 -11.20 -5.21
CA TRP A 30 14.54 -9.97 -5.12
C TRP A 30 14.56 -9.36 -3.71
N LEU A 31 13.63 -9.78 -2.84
CA LEU A 31 13.59 -9.45 -1.42
C LEU A 31 13.65 -10.74 -0.57
N PRO A 32 14.21 -10.67 0.65
CA PRO A 32 14.27 -11.83 1.55
C PRO A 32 12.87 -12.18 2.11
N ASP A 33 12.62 -13.46 2.43
CA ASP A 33 11.32 -13.89 2.97
C ASP A 33 10.92 -13.17 4.27
N GLU A 34 11.89 -12.79 5.09
CA GLU A 34 11.66 -12.00 6.30
C GLU A 34 10.99 -10.65 6.00
N PHE A 35 11.34 -10.01 4.88
CA PHE A 35 10.70 -8.77 4.44
C PHE A 35 9.20 -9.00 4.26
N TYR A 36 8.79 -10.05 3.55
CA TYR A 36 7.39 -10.33 3.28
C TYR A 36 6.60 -10.60 4.56
N ASN A 37 7.19 -11.30 5.53
CA ASN A 37 6.55 -11.52 6.83
C ASN A 37 6.29 -10.20 7.57
N GLN A 38 7.32 -9.34 7.66
CA GLN A 38 7.18 -8.03 8.30
C GLN A 38 6.24 -7.09 7.52
N PHE A 39 6.27 -7.17 6.19
CA PHE A 39 5.40 -6.40 5.31
C PHE A 39 3.94 -6.77 5.55
N HIS A 40 3.59 -8.07 5.49
CA HIS A 40 2.24 -8.54 5.75
C HIS A 40 1.75 -8.19 7.16
N GLU A 41 2.61 -8.27 8.17
CA GLU A 41 2.26 -7.85 9.53
C GLU A 41 1.86 -6.37 9.57
N ARG A 42 2.66 -5.49 8.95
CA ARG A 42 2.40 -4.05 8.93
C ARG A 42 1.15 -3.70 8.12
N THR A 43 0.97 -4.32 6.96
CA THR A 43 -0.17 -4.03 6.07
C THR A 43 -1.49 -4.62 6.57
N SER A 44 -1.45 -5.64 7.46
CA SER A 44 -2.66 -6.20 8.08
C SER A 44 -3.47 -5.15 8.88
N CYS A 45 -2.78 -4.16 9.44
CA CYS A 45 -3.42 -3.04 10.14
C CYS A 45 -4.32 -2.23 9.19
N LEU A 46 -3.84 -1.96 7.97
CA LEU A 46 -4.63 -1.26 6.95
C LEU A 46 -5.85 -2.07 6.54
N VAL A 47 -5.68 -3.37 6.26
CA VAL A 47 -6.83 -4.25 5.94
C VAL A 47 -7.92 -4.15 7.00
N LYS A 48 -7.54 -4.19 8.29
CA LYS A 48 -8.47 -4.07 9.40
C LYS A 48 -9.18 -2.71 9.43
N ILE A 49 -8.43 -1.61 9.35
CA ILE A 49 -8.98 -0.25 9.37
C ILE A 49 -10.04 -0.07 8.29
N TYR A 50 -9.74 -0.52 7.07
CA TYR A 50 -10.65 -0.35 5.94
C TYR A 50 -11.83 -1.34 6.00
N ASN A 51 -11.65 -2.58 6.48
CA ASN A 51 -12.77 -3.49 6.73
C ASN A 51 -13.75 -2.95 7.79
N ASP A 52 -13.23 -2.27 8.81
CA ASP A 52 -14.02 -1.67 9.89
C ASP A 52 -14.58 -0.28 9.50
N SER A 53 -14.28 0.22 8.29
CA SER A 53 -14.78 1.51 7.82
C SER A 53 -16.24 1.40 7.37
N GLU A 54 -17.06 2.33 7.85
CA GLU A 54 -18.46 2.48 7.45
C GLU A 54 -18.56 3.64 6.45
N PRO A 55 -18.58 3.37 5.12
CA PRO A 55 -18.75 4.42 4.14
C PRO A 55 -20.13 5.08 4.29
N SER A 56 -20.22 6.36 3.94
CA SER A 56 -21.47 7.15 4.00
C SER A 56 -22.58 6.67 3.04
N ILE A 57 -22.33 5.62 2.27
CA ILE A 57 -23.29 5.01 1.35
C ILE A 57 -23.89 3.80 2.07
N GLU A 58 -25.20 3.85 2.31
CA GLU A 58 -25.93 2.73 2.93
C GLU A 58 -25.65 1.40 2.21
N ASP A 59 -25.50 0.35 3.00
CA ASP A 59 -25.23 -1.03 2.58
C ASP A 59 -23.91 -1.28 1.82
N LEU A 60 -23.02 -0.27 1.73
CA LEU A 60 -21.68 -0.47 1.19
C LEU A 60 -20.70 -0.81 2.32
N LYS A 61 -19.86 -1.83 2.09
CA LYS A 61 -18.72 -2.13 2.95
C LYS A 61 -17.46 -2.09 2.12
N VAL A 62 -16.40 -1.51 2.67
CA VAL A 62 -15.09 -1.53 2.04
C VAL A 62 -14.47 -2.91 2.29
N ASP A 63 -13.91 -3.49 1.23
CA ASP A 63 -13.08 -4.70 1.32
C ASP A 63 -11.63 -4.25 1.45
N GLY A 64 -11.10 -4.28 2.67
CA GLY A 64 -9.76 -3.84 3.01
C GLY A 64 -8.65 -4.68 2.35
N ILE A 65 -8.96 -5.90 1.89
CA ILE A 65 -8.02 -6.73 1.12
C ILE A 65 -7.97 -6.24 -0.32
N LYS A 66 -9.13 -6.05 -0.96
CA LYS A 66 -9.20 -5.61 -2.37
C LYS A 66 -8.65 -4.20 -2.56
N THR A 67 -8.77 -3.35 -1.55
CA THR A 67 -8.30 -1.96 -1.60
C THR A 67 -6.88 -1.78 -1.06
N LEU A 68 -6.20 -2.86 -0.67
CA LEU A 68 -4.94 -2.78 0.07
C LEU A 68 -3.83 -2.04 -0.68
N SER A 69 -3.71 -2.24 -2.00
CA SER A 69 -2.69 -1.58 -2.83
C SER A 69 -2.82 -0.06 -2.76
N GLU A 70 -4.02 0.45 -3.06
CA GLU A 70 -4.37 1.87 -2.97
C GLU A 70 -4.20 2.42 -1.53
N ASN A 71 -4.65 1.65 -0.53
CA ASN A 71 -4.54 2.07 0.87
C ASN A 71 -3.09 2.22 1.33
N ILE A 72 -2.17 1.37 0.84
CA ILE A 72 -0.72 1.51 1.09
C ILE A 72 -0.19 2.75 0.36
N ALA A 73 -0.51 2.90 -0.92
CA ALA A 73 -0.06 4.00 -1.76
C ALA A 73 -0.49 5.38 -1.20
N ASP A 74 -1.73 5.50 -0.75
CA ASP A 74 -2.25 6.71 -0.11
C ASP A 74 -1.57 7.01 1.23
N ASN A 75 -1.48 6.02 2.12
CA ASN A 75 -0.95 6.24 3.47
C ASN A 75 0.53 6.62 3.45
N GLU A 76 1.32 5.93 2.63
CA GLU A 76 2.76 6.18 2.52
C GLU A 76 3.07 7.33 1.56
N GLY A 77 2.29 7.52 0.49
CA GLY A 77 2.46 8.63 -0.45
C GLY A 77 2.28 10.00 0.21
N VAL A 78 1.30 10.14 1.13
CA VAL A 78 1.11 11.37 1.92
C VAL A 78 2.28 11.59 2.88
N LYS A 79 2.78 10.55 3.56
CA LYS A 79 3.95 10.65 4.45
C LYS A 79 5.20 11.07 3.69
N LEU A 80 5.42 10.48 2.51
CA LEU A 80 6.55 10.82 1.65
C LEU A 80 6.46 12.28 1.21
N ALA A 81 5.30 12.73 0.76
CA ALA A 81 5.08 14.11 0.36
C ALA A 81 5.32 15.10 1.51
N LEU A 82 4.86 14.78 2.72
CA LEU A 82 5.07 15.62 3.90
C LEU A 82 6.58 15.77 4.19
N LYS A 83 7.32 14.66 4.18
CA LYS A 83 8.77 14.62 4.47
C LYS A 83 9.62 15.42 3.48
N VAL A 84 9.18 15.54 2.22
CA VAL A 84 9.90 16.27 1.18
C VAL A 84 9.59 17.78 1.22
N THR A 85 8.53 18.18 1.92
CA THR A 85 8.12 19.59 2.08
C THR A 85 8.51 20.22 3.42
N SER A 86 8.95 19.41 4.40
CA SER A 86 9.44 19.83 5.72
C SER A 86 10.95 19.98 5.75
#